data_AF-A0A9C8C3J3-F1
#
_entry.id   AF-A0A9C8C3J3-F1
#
_cell.length_a   1.000
_cell.length_b   1.000
_cell.length_c   1.000
_cell.angle_alpha   90.00
_cell.angle_beta   90.00
_cell.angle_gamma   90.00
#
_symmetry.space_group_name_H-M   'P 1'
#
loop_
_entity.id
_entity.type
_entity.pdbx_description
1 polymer ?
#
loop_
_entity_poly.entity_id
_entity_poly.type
_entity_poly.pdbx_seq_one_letter_code
_entity_poly.pdbx_strand_id
1 'polypeptide(L)'
;MVVGHHSHSTRSAEMPQNKTLCAKISRRESIFAFFYFVLCMAYLFATLENEVFHWVSLVVLPLGFIFVYQRATITKSNFASTLASVGIAKSRIHNGLGLAIIMGLGISLLQVGMSESATKIVSVFFSGKFVVLMPLAFFLMLVTAGFTEEFFFRGVLQTRFQVLLGSNTLAIVLTAVCFGLYHLPYALLSPNWPTNGNFAAALASALLQGGIGGLILGWLYVRSEDNLVACAVAHSLMNTLPIMTMIRFGG
;
A
#
# COMPACT_ATOMS: atom_id res chain seq x y z
N MET A 1 -1.93 61.83 4.57
CA MET A 1 -1.66 60.96 5.73
C MET A 1 -2.96 60.24 6.06
N VAL A 2 -3.17 59.07 5.45
CA VAL A 2 -4.29 58.17 5.77
C VAL A 2 -3.70 56.77 5.77
N VAL A 3 -3.59 56.20 6.97
CA VAL A 3 -3.01 54.89 7.23
C VAL A 3 -4.09 53.84 6.95
N GLY A 4 -3.90 53.05 5.89
CA GLY A 4 -4.74 51.89 5.61
C GLY A 4 -4.30 50.70 6.46
N HIS A 5 -5.12 50.35 7.45
CA HIS A 5 -4.97 49.12 8.23
C HIS A 5 -5.28 47.91 7.34
N HIS A 6 -4.27 47.12 6.97
CA HIS A 6 -4.48 45.76 6.50
C HIS A 6 -4.71 44.84 7.70
N SER A 7 -5.95 44.43 7.91
CA SER A 7 -6.29 43.31 8.80
C SER A 7 -5.95 42.00 8.09
N HIS A 8 -4.91 41.32 8.56
CA HIS A 8 -4.68 39.91 8.24
C HIS A 8 -5.79 39.08 8.88
N SER A 9 -6.83 38.80 8.09
CA SER A 9 -7.80 37.76 8.39
C SER A 9 -7.09 36.41 8.37
N THR A 10 -7.01 35.80 9.55
CA THR A 10 -6.61 34.42 9.77
C THR A 10 -7.60 33.51 9.04
N ARG A 11 -7.19 32.95 7.90
CA ARG A 11 -7.85 31.77 7.32
C ARG A 11 -7.64 30.62 8.30
N SER A 12 -8.59 30.44 9.21
CA SER A 12 -8.84 29.14 9.81
C SER A 12 -9.03 28.14 8.68
N ALA A 13 -8.10 27.20 8.54
CA ALA A 13 -8.23 26.08 7.64
C ALA A 13 -9.48 25.28 8.06
N GLU A 14 -10.61 25.55 7.40
CA GLU A 14 -11.79 24.72 7.48
C GLU A 14 -11.41 23.32 6.99
N MET A 15 -11.38 22.37 7.93
CA MET A 15 -11.35 20.94 7.62
C MET A 15 -12.51 20.61 6.68
N PRO A 16 -12.25 20.00 5.51
CA PRO A 16 -13.33 19.57 4.64
C PRO A 16 -14.23 18.59 5.37
N GLN A 17 -15.53 18.89 5.37
CA GLN A 17 -16.61 18.07 5.91
C GLN A 17 -16.76 16.74 5.13
N ASN A 18 -15.87 15.78 5.33
CA ASN A 18 -16.05 14.40 4.87
C ASN A 18 -16.50 13.47 6.02
N LYS A 19 -17.50 13.92 6.80
CA LYS A 19 -17.97 13.25 8.02
C LYS A 19 -18.97 12.10 7.79
N THR A 20 -19.39 11.81 6.57
CA THR A 20 -20.52 10.89 6.32
C THR A 20 -20.12 9.45 5.95
N LEU A 21 -18.84 9.15 5.76
CA LEU A 21 -18.30 7.76 5.79
C LEU A 21 -17.26 7.54 6.89
N CYS A 22 -16.74 8.61 7.48
CA CYS A 22 -15.77 8.62 8.59
C CYS A 22 -16.38 8.17 9.94
N ALA A 23 -17.64 7.74 9.93
CA ALA A 23 -18.33 7.21 11.09
C ALA A 23 -17.94 5.74 11.32
N LYS A 24 -17.08 5.54 12.34
CA LYS A 24 -16.90 4.34 13.18
C LYS A 24 -15.69 3.41 12.91
N ILE A 25 -14.53 3.95 12.53
CA ILE A 25 -13.27 3.29 12.92
C ILE A 25 -13.01 3.63 14.39
N SER A 26 -12.86 2.63 15.25
CA SER A 26 -12.70 2.85 16.69
C SER A 26 -11.22 2.90 17.09
N ARG A 27 -10.89 3.59 18.19
CA ARG A 27 -9.53 3.57 18.77
C ARG A 27 -9.05 2.14 19.07
N ARG A 28 -9.95 1.24 19.50
CA ARG A 28 -9.60 -0.16 19.79
C ARG A 28 -9.21 -0.92 18.53
N GLU A 29 -9.89 -0.63 17.43
CA GLU A 29 -9.57 -1.19 16.12
C GLU A 29 -8.18 -0.73 15.65
N SER A 30 -7.84 0.54 15.84
CA SER A 30 -6.51 1.05 15.52
C SER A 30 -5.40 0.43 16.35
N ILE A 31 -5.64 0.25 17.66
CA ILE A 31 -4.70 -0.43 18.55
C ILE A 31 -4.51 -1.88 18.11
N PHE A 32 -5.60 -2.60 17.81
CA PHE A 32 -5.53 -3.96 17.30
C PHE A 32 -4.70 -4.05 16.01
N ALA A 33 -4.96 -3.20 15.02
CA ALA A 33 -4.24 -3.23 13.74
C ALA A 33 -2.72 -3.09 13.93
N PHE A 34 -2.29 -2.20 14.83
CA PHE A 34 -0.88 -2.04 15.16
C PHE A 34 -0.28 -3.24 15.88
N PHE A 35 -0.97 -3.79 16.90
CA PHE A 35 -0.50 -5.00 17.58
C PHE A 35 -0.45 -6.21 16.64
N TYR A 36 -1.43 -6.32 15.75
CA TYR A 36 -1.47 -7.35 14.73
C TYR A 36 -0.27 -7.25 13.78
N PHE A 37 0.11 -6.03 13.35
CA PHE A 37 1.32 -5.81 12.58
C PHE A 37 2.58 -6.27 13.33
N VAL A 38 2.71 -5.91 14.61
CA VAL A 38 3.87 -6.34 15.44
C VAL A 38 3.93 -7.87 15.55
N LEU A 39 2.78 -8.54 15.73
CA LEU A 39 2.70 -10.00 15.77
C LEU A 39 3.10 -10.62 14.43
N CYS A 40 2.61 -10.07 13.30
CA CYS A 40 2.99 -10.52 11.97
C CYS A 40 4.50 -10.37 11.75
N MET A 41 5.09 -9.25 12.17
CA MET A 41 6.53 -9.04 12.09
C MET A 41 7.31 -10.12 12.87
N ALA A 42 6.92 -10.38 14.12
CA ALA A 42 7.55 -11.43 14.93
C ALA A 42 7.43 -12.81 14.27
N TYR A 43 6.26 -13.11 13.69
CA TYR A 43 6.03 -14.35 12.94
C TYR A 43 6.91 -14.44 11.69
N LEU A 44 7.03 -13.38 10.89
CA LEU A 44 7.84 -13.36 9.67
C LEU A 44 9.34 -13.49 9.93
N PHE A 45 9.83 -13.03 11.07
CA PHE A 45 11.22 -13.30 11.49
C PHE A 45 11.45 -14.76 11.89
N ALA A 46 10.40 -15.51 12.24
CA ALA A 46 10.50 -16.93 12.54
C ALA A 46 10.30 -17.81 11.30
N THR A 47 9.40 -17.43 10.40
CA THR A 47 9.10 -18.19 9.18
C THR A 47 8.57 -17.27 8.09
N LEU A 48 9.22 -17.28 6.92
CA LEU A 48 8.74 -16.53 5.76
C LEU A 48 7.49 -17.19 5.18
N GLU A 49 6.48 -16.37 4.88
CA GLU A 49 5.22 -16.84 4.29
C GLU A 49 5.36 -17.14 2.81
N ASN A 50 4.57 -18.10 2.34
CA ASN A 50 4.25 -18.21 0.91
C ASN A 50 3.07 -17.27 0.55
N GLU A 51 2.73 -17.19 -0.72
CA GLU A 51 1.66 -16.31 -1.22
C GLU A 51 0.28 -16.58 -0.61
N VAL A 52 -0.04 -17.84 -0.28
CA VAL A 52 -1.33 -18.20 0.33
C VAL A 52 -1.42 -17.67 1.75
N PHE A 53 -0.36 -17.85 2.54
CA PHE A 53 -0.32 -17.33 3.91
C PHE A 53 -0.28 -15.81 3.95
N HIS A 54 0.36 -15.15 2.98
CA HIS A 54 0.28 -13.70 2.80
C HIS A 54 -1.15 -13.17 2.66
N TRP A 55 -1.97 -13.83 1.83
CA TRP A 55 -3.38 -13.46 1.71
C TRP A 55 -4.13 -13.65 3.03
N VAL A 56 -3.83 -14.72 3.76
CA VAL A 56 -4.46 -14.99 5.04
C VAL A 56 -4.08 -13.92 6.07
N SER A 57 -2.79 -13.61 6.19
CA SER A 57 -2.26 -12.67 7.17
C SER A 57 -2.62 -11.21 6.85
N LEU A 58 -2.53 -10.78 5.60
CA LEU A 58 -2.73 -9.37 5.24
C LEU A 58 -4.18 -9.04 4.88
N VAL A 59 -4.98 -9.99 4.41
CA VAL A 59 -6.34 -9.73 3.93
C VAL A 59 -7.39 -10.42 4.79
N VAL A 60 -7.36 -11.75 4.86
CA VAL A 60 -8.47 -12.54 5.42
C VAL A 60 -8.63 -12.29 6.92
N LEU A 61 -7.55 -12.42 7.70
CA LEU A 61 -7.60 -12.23 9.15
C LEU A 61 -7.93 -10.78 9.55
N PRO A 62 -7.29 -9.74 8.98
CA PRO A 62 -7.64 -8.36 9.29
C PRO A 62 -9.07 -8.00 8.91
N LEU A 63 -9.53 -8.39 7.71
CA LEU A 63 -10.91 -8.12 7.27
C LEU A 63 -11.92 -8.84 8.15
N GLY A 64 -11.68 -10.12 8.46
CA GLY A 64 -12.54 -10.92 9.32
C GLY A 64 -12.68 -10.32 10.71
N PHE A 65 -11.56 -9.92 11.33
CA PHE A 65 -11.57 -9.25 12.63
C PHE A 65 -12.36 -7.94 12.57
N ILE A 66 -12.04 -7.06 11.61
CA ILE A 66 -12.71 -5.75 11.48
C ILE A 66 -14.21 -5.95 11.27
N PHE A 67 -14.61 -6.87 10.39
CA PHE A 67 -16.01 -7.17 10.13
C PHE A 67 -16.75 -7.64 11.39
N VAL A 68 -16.20 -8.60 12.12
CA VAL A 68 -16.80 -9.11 13.37
C VAL A 68 -16.87 -8.01 14.42
N TYR A 69 -15.78 -7.27 14.62
CA TYR A 69 -15.70 -6.20 15.59
C TYR A 69 -16.70 -5.08 15.29
N GLN A 70 -16.76 -4.62 14.04
CA GLN A 70 -17.70 -3.61 13.60
C GLN A 70 -19.14 -4.10 13.73
N ARG A 71 -19.44 -5.34 13.32
CA ARG A 71 -20.79 -5.91 13.48
C ARG A 71 -21.24 -5.98 14.94
N ALA A 72 -20.33 -6.24 15.86
CA ALA A 72 -20.61 -6.29 17.30
C ALA A 72 -20.79 -4.91 17.95
N THR A 73 -20.14 -3.87 17.42
CA THR A 73 -20.07 -2.55 18.07
C THR A 73 -20.89 -1.46 17.36
N ILE A 74 -21.20 -1.66 16.08
CA ILE A 74 -21.80 -0.68 15.20
C ILE A 74 -23.20 -1.13 14.80
N THR A 75 -24.21 -0.44 15.32
CA THR A 75 -25.59 -0.61 14.86
C THR A 75 -25.69 -0.33 13.35
N LYS A 76 -26.30 -1.27 12.61
CA LYS A 76 -26.43 -1.30 11.14
C LYS A 76 -25.14 -1.51 10.33
N SER A 77 -24.04 -1.95 10.93
CA SER A 77 -22.87 -2.38 10.14
C SER A 77 -23.19 -3.58 9.26
N ASN A 78 -22.70 -3.54 8.03
CA ASN A 78 -22.74 -4.64 7.07
C ASN A 78 -21.39 -4.76 6.35
N PHE A 79 -21.25 -5.77 5.49
CA PHE A 79 -19.99 -6.04 4.81
C PHE A 79 -19.54 -4.89 3.90
N ALA A 80 -20.48 -4.21 3.22
CA ALA A 80 -20.16 -3.08 2.36
C ALA A 80 -19.63 -1.88 3.17
N SER A 81 -20.16 -1.60 4.37
CA SER A 81 -19.60 -0.58 5.25
C SER A 81 -18.21 -0.96 5.76
N THR A 82 -17.95 -2.25 6.01
CA THR A 82 -16.62 -2.71 6.40
C THR A 82 -15.61 -2.54 5.27
N LEU A 83 -15.95 -2.94 4.04
CA LEU A 83 -15.13 -2.71 2.85
C LEU A 83 -14.88 -1.21 2.62
N ALA A 84 -15.90 -0.37 2.81
CA ALA A 84 -15.74 1.07 2.69
C ALA A 84 -14.79 1.65 3.75
N SER A 85 -14.75 1.06 4.96
CA SER A 85 -13.83 1.46 6.02
C SER A 85 -12.35 1.15 5.69
N VAL A 86 -12.09 0.23 4.76
CA VAL A 86 -10.74 -0.11 4.28
C VAL A 86 -10.45 0.46 2.88
N GLY A 87 -11.24 1.46 2.45
CA GLY A 87 -11.01 2.18 1.20
C GLY A 87 -11.59 1.52 -0.05
N ILE A 88 -12.44 0.49 0.09
CA ILE A 88 -13.15 -0.16 -1.01
C ILE A 88 -14.62 0.31 -0.99
N ALA A 89 -14.91 1.37 -1.74
CA ALA A 89 -16.26 1.92 -1.85
C ALA A 89 -16.65 2.13 -3.33
N LYS A 90 -17.82 1.61 -3.72
CA LYS A 90 -18.32 1.69 -5.12
C LYS A 90 -18.39 3.13 -5.64
N SER A 91 -18.72 4.09 -4.78
CA SER A 91 -18.82 5.52 -5.14
C SER A 91 -17.48 6.16 -5.51
N ARG A 92 -16.36 5.65 -4.98
CA ARG A 92 -15.03 6.25 -5.13
C ARG A 92 -14.02 5.37 -5.86
N ILE A 93 -14.45 4.22 -6.37
CA ILE A 93 -13.53 3.22 -6.96
C ILE A 93 -12.72 3.76 -8.15
N HIS A 94 -13.22 4.78 -8.83
CA HIS A 94 -12.55 5.41 -9.98
C HIS A 94 -11.62 6.57 -9.58
N ASN A 95 -11.70 7.05 -8.34
CA ASN A 95 -10.97 8.22 -7.90
C ASN A 95 -9.46 7.94 -7.96
N GLY A 96 -8.71 8.85 -8.60
CA GLY A 96 -7.26 8.75 -8.68
C GLY A 96 -6.70 7.63 -9.56
N LEU A 97 -7.52 6.83 -10.27
CA LEU A 97 -7.02 5.74 -11.13
C LEU A 97 -6.08 6.22 -12.23
N GLY A 98 -6.40 7.35 -12.88
CA GLY A 98 -5.52 7.92 -13.91
C GLY A 98 -4.15 8.31 -13.34
N LEU A 99 -4.13 8.93 -12.16
CA LEU A 99 -2.90 9.28 -11.46
C LEU A 99 -2.13 8.02 -11.04
N ALA A 100 -2.82 7.00 -10.53
CA ALA A 100 -2.24 5.71 -10.17
C ALA A 100 -1.53 5.04 -11.34
N ILE A 101 -2.15 5.04 -12.53
CA ILE A 101 -1.57 4.48 -13.74
C ILE A 101 -0.30 5.24 -14.14
N ILE A 102 -0.37 6.58 -14.18
CA ILE A 102 0.76 7.43 -14.55
C ILE A 102 1.94 7.22 -13.59
N MET A 103 1.67 7.23 -12.28
CA MET A 103 2.71 7.04 -11.26
C MET A 103 3.29 5.62 -11.30
N GLY A 104 2.44 4.60 -11.38
CA GLY A 104 2.86 3.21 -11.41
C GLY A 104 3.75 2.90 -12.61
N LEU A 105 3.33 3.31 -13.81
CA LEU A 105 4.14 3.17 -15.03
C LEU A 105 5.42 4.02 -14.97
N GLY A 106 5.33 5.28 -14.53
CA GLY A 106 6.48 6.18 -14.43
C GLY A 106 7.57 5.64 -13.49
N ILE A 107 7.17 5.09 -12.33
CA ILE A 107 8.11 4.48 -11.39
C ILE A 107 8.67 3.18 -11.94
N SER A 108 7.84 2.34 -12.57
CA SER A 108 8.33 1.10 -13.19
C SER A 108 9.38 1.40 -14.27
N LEU A 109 9.15 2.41 -15.11
CA LEU A 109 10.14 2.86 -16.11
C LEU A 109 11.42 3.40 -15.47
N LEU A 110 11.32 4.18 -14.38
CA LEU A 110 12.48 4.65 -13.63
C LEU A 110 13.29 3.48 -13.06
N GLN A 111 12.64 2.52 -12.42
CA GLN A 111 13.28 1.32 -11.87
C GLN A 111 14.01 0.52 -12.96
N VAL A 112 13.37 0.35 -14.12
CA VAL A 112 13.98 -0.34 -15.27
C VAL A 112 15.21 0.40 -15.77
N GLY A 113 15.12 1.73 -15.95
CA GLY A 113 16.23 2.57 -16.40
C GLY A 113 17.42 2.58 -15.43
N MET A 114 17.18 2.34 -14.14
CA MET A 114 18.23 2.22 -13.12
C MET A 114 18.75 0.78 -12.93
N SER A 115 18.10 -0.21 -13.53
CA SER A 115 18.44 -1.63 -13.36
C SER A 115 19.30 -2.16 -14.51
N GLU A 116 20.12 -3.17 -14.22
CA GLU A 116 20.81 -3.95 -15.26
C GLU A 116 19.84 -4.77 -16.14
N SER A 117 18.56 -4.84 -15.77
CA SER A 117 17.54 -5.62 -16.47
C SER A 117 16.94 -4.91 -17.69
N ALA A 118 17.34 -3.65 -17.97
CA ALA A 118 16.84 -2.88 -19.11
C ALA A 118 16.99 -3.64 -20.44
N THR A 119 18.14 -4.27 -20.68
CA THR A 119 18.40 -5.05 -21.91
C THR A 119 17.49 -6.28 -22.04
N LYS A 120 17.16 -6.93 -20.93
CA LYS A 120 16.21 -8.07 -20.88
C LYS A 120 14.78 -7.62 -21.17
N ILE A 121 14.38 -6.45 -20.69
CA ILE A 121 13.03 -5.92 -20.94
C ILE A 121 12.88 -5.52 -22.41
N VAL A 122 13.91 -4.87 -22.97
CA VAL A 122 13.96 -4.52 -24.39
C VAL A 122 13.89 -5.78 -25.26
N SER A 123 14.60 -6.86 -24.90
CA SER A 123 14.54 -8.11 -25.66
C SER A 123 13.16 -8.78 -25.58
N VAL A 124 12.49 -8.76 -24.41
CA VAL A 124 11.11 -9.22 -24.27
C VAL A 124 10.16 -8.42 -25.17
N PHE A 125 10.33 -7.10 -25.23
CA PHE A 125 9.54 -6.23 -26.10
C PHE A 125 9.67 -6.61 -27.57
N PHE A 126 10.90 -6.71 -28.09
CA PHE A 126 11.15 -7.07 -29.49
C PHE A 126 10.80 -8.52 -29.83
N SER A 127 10.75 -9.42 -28.84
CA SER A 127 10.31 -10.81 -29.05
C SER A 127 8.81 -10.97 -29.24
N GLY A 128 8.00 -9.91 -29.07
CA GLY A 128 6.54 -9.96 -29.10
C GLY A 128 5.90 -10.58 -27.84
N LYS A 129 6.68 -11.25 -26.98
CA LYS A 129 6.20 -11.86 -25.72
C LYS A 129 5.60 -10.84 -24.75
N PHE A 130 5.98 -9.56 -24.88
CA PHE A 130 5.45 -8.46 -24.09
C PHE A 130 3.91 -8.40 -24.06
N VAL A 131 3.25 -8.70 -25.19
CA VAL A 131 1.77 -8.65 -25.29
C VAL A 131 1.09 -9.63 -24.34
N VAL A 132 1.73 -10.77 -24.07
CA VAL A 132 1.22 -11.80 -23.15
C VAL A 132 1.76 -11.59 -21.74
N LEU A 133 3.05 -11.30 -21.62
CA LEU A 133 3.73 -11.21 -20.34
C LEU A 133 3.32 -9.99 -19.53
N MET A 134 3.05 -8.83 -20.15
CA MET A 134 2.66 -7.62 -19.44
C MET A 134 1.32 -7.80 -18.69
N PRO A 135 0.20 -8.21 -19.33
CA PRO A 135 -1.06 -8.40 -18.61
C PRO A 135 -0.97 -9.54 -17.58
N LEU A 136 -0.23 -10.61 -17.88
CA LEU A 136 0.00 -11.71 -16.93
C LEU A 136 0.77 -11.23 -15.69
N ALA A 137 1.87 -10.51 -15.89
CA ALA A 137 2.69 -9.93 -14.83
C ALA A 137 1.88 -8.93 -13.99
N PHE A 138 1.12 -8.04 -14.63
CA PHE A 138 0.26 -7.10 -13.93
C PHE A 138 -0.78 -7.82 -13.07
N PHE A 139 -1.49 -8.81 -13.62
CA PHE A 139 -2.49 -9.54 -12.86
C PHE A 139 -1.88 -10.34 -11.71
N LEU A 140 -0.73 -10.98 -11.95
CA LEU A 140 0.01 -11.67 -10.90
C LEU A 140 0.37 -10.69 -9.78
N MET A 141 1.00 -9.56 -10.10
CA MET A 141 1.35 -8.54 -9.10
C MET A 141 0.15 -7.86 -8.47
N LEU A 142 -1.01 -7.81 -9.15
CA LEU A 142 -2.25 -7.33 -8.55
C LEU A 142 -2.74 -8.26 -7.46
N VAL A 143 -2.64 -9.57 -7.67
CA VAL A 143 -3.12 -10.55 -6.71
C VAL A 143 -2.07 -10.84 -5.64
N THR A 144 -0.77 -10.86 -5.92
CA THR A 144 0.23 -11.28 -4.93
C THR A 144 0.68 -10.14 -4.01
N ALA A 145 1.03 -8.99 -4.58
CA ALA A 145 1.56 -7.85 -3.82
C ALA A 145 0.62 -6.66 -3.79
N GLY A 146 0.23 -6.15 -4.96
CA GLY A 146 -0.48 -4.89 -5.14
C GLY A 146 -1.81 -4.82 -4.40
N PHE A 147 -2.70 -5.81 -4.50
CA PHE A 147 -3.91 -5.77 -3.67
C PHE A 147 -3.61 -6.20 -2.23
N THR A 148 -2.90 -7.33 -2.06
CA THR A 148 -2.67 -7.99 -0.77
C THR A 148 -2.01 -7.08 0.25
N GLU A 149 -0.90 -6.45 -0.14
CA GLU A 149 -0.16 -5.56 0.75
C GLU A 149 -0.92 -4.25 0.96
N GLU A 150 -1.41 -3.63 -0.11
CA GLU A 150 -2.12 -2.35 0.01
C GLU A 150 -3.36 -2.49 0.90
N PHE A 151 -4.07 -3.61 0.82
CA PHE A 151 -5.22 -3.88 1.68
C PHE A 151 -4.86 -3.73 3.15
N PHE A 152 -3.77 -4.33 3.59
CA PHE A 152 -3.34 -4.21 4.97
C PHE A 152 -2.76 -2.82 5.27
N PHE A 153 -1.79 -2.35 4.49
CA PHE A 153 -1.07 -1.14 4.84
C PHE A 153 -1.91 0.13 4.66
N ARG A 154 -2.64 0.27 3.55
CA ARG A 154 -3.44 1.47 3.25
C ARG A 154 -4.86 1.28 3.78
N GLY A 155 -5.47 0.15 3.46
CA GLY A 155 -6.84 -0.14 3.86
C GLY A 155 -6.99 -0.30 5.37
N VAL A 156 -6.09 -1.02 6.04
CA VAL A 156 -6.14 -1.25 7.49
C VAL A 156 -5.26 -0.26 8.26
N LEU A 157 -3.93 -0.34 8.19
CA LEU A 157 -3.05 0.45 9.07
C LEU A 157 -3.21 1.97 8.88
N GLN A 158 -3.11 2.48 7.65
CA GLN A 158 -3.10 3.91 7.39
C GLN A 158 -4.40 4.59 7.82
N THR A 159 -5.56 4.04 7.44
CA THR A 159 -6.88 4.55 7.86
C THR A 159 -7.04 4.58 9.37
N ARG A 160 -6.56 3.54 10.06
CA ARG A 160 -6.61 3.47 11.52
C ARG A 160 -5.66 4.46 12.18
N PHE A 161 -4.49 4.74 11.58
CA PHE A 161 -3.57 5.80 12.02
C PHE A 161 -4.11 7.20 11.73
N GLN A 162 -4.77 7.43 10.58
CA GLN A 162 -5.41 8.71 10.25
C GLN A 162 -6.41 9.09 11.35
N VAL A 163 -7.21 8.12 11.82
CA VAL A 163 -8.17 8.33 12.90
C VAL A 163 -7.50 8.49 14.26
N LEU A 164 -6.52 7.65 14.58
CA LEU A 164 -5.84 7.67 15.89
C LEU A 164 -5.05 8.96 16.12
N LEU A 165 -4.44 9.50 15.07
CA LEU A 165 -3.54 10.66 15.13
C LEU A 165 -4.22 11.96 14.71
N GLY A 166 -5.38 11.89 14.05
CA GLY A 166 -6.04 13.06 13.47
C GLY A 166 -5.23 13.74 12.37
N SER A 167 -4.28 13.03 11.73
CA SER A 167 -3.35 13.60 10.75
C SER A 167 -3.02 12.61 9.63
N ASN A 168 -3.36 13.00 8.41
CA ASN A 168 -3.02 12.24 7.20
C ASN A 168 -1.50 12.12 7.02
N THR A 169 -0.76 13.21 7.23
CA THR A 169 0.69 13.22 7.05
C THR A 169 1.39 12.26 7.99
N LEU A 170 1.04 12.28 9.29
CA LEU A 170 1.63 11.36 10.27
C LEU A 170 1.24 9.91 9.97
N ALA A 171 -0.01 9.67 9.59
CA ALA A 171 -0.46 8.32 9.22
C ALA A 171 0.30 7.77 8.00
N ILE A 172 0.54 8.60 6.97
CA ILE A 172 1.35 8.22 5.80
C ILE A 172 2.77 7.85 6.24
N VAL A 173 3.43 8.71 7.01
CA VAL A 173 4.82 8.47 7.44
C VAL A 173 4.94 7.19 8.27
N LEU A 174 4.07 6.99 9.26
CA LEU A 174 4.11 5.79 10.10
C LEU A 174 3.79 4.53 9.31
N THR A 175 2.78 4.57 8.44
CA THR A 175 2.45 3.42 7.58
C THR A 175 3.59 3.11 6.63
N ALA A 176 4.25 4.12 6.07
CA ALA A 176 5.41 3.92 5.20
C ALA A 176 6.58 3.26 5.94
N VAL A 177 6.83 3.66 7.20
CA VAL A 177 7.83 2.99 8.05
C VAL A 177 7.42 1.54 8.32
N CYS A 178 6.18 1.27 8.70
CA CYS A 178 5.69 -0.10 8.89
C CYS A 178 5.81 -0.93 7.61
N PHE A 179 5.50 -0.35 6.46
CA PHE A 179 5.59 -1.01 5.16
C PHE A 179 7.03 -1.30 4.76
N GLY A 180 7.96 -0.37 5.02
CA GLY A 180 9.39 -0.63 4.87
C GLY A 180 9.85 -1.75 5.79
N LEU A 181 9.54 -1.68 7.08
CA LEU A 181 9.92 -2.71 8.05
C LEU A 181 9.33 -4.09 7.73
N TYR A 182 8.15 -4.15 7.14
CA TYR A 182 7.55 -5.40 6.66
C TYR A 182 8.41 -6.16 5.64
N HIS A 183 9.20 -5.45 4.84
CA HIS A 183 10.11 -6.07 3.88
C HIS A 183 11.40 -6.59 4.53
N LEU A 184 11.70 -6.20 5.78
CA LEU A 184 12.97 -6.54 6.45
C LEU A 184 13.17 -8.06 6.65
N PRO A 185 12.20 -8.86 7.11
CA PRO A 185 12.40 -10.29 7.27
C PRO A 185 12.71 -10.97 5.92
N TYR A 186 12.00 -10.60 4.86
CA TYR A 186 12.28 -11.09 3.50
C TYR A 186 13.68 -10.68 3.04
N ALA A 187 14.06 -9.43 3.28
CA ALA A 187 15.36 -8.88 2.91
C ALA A 187 16.54 -9.56 3.62
N LEU A 188 16.32 -9.93 4.88
CA LEU A 188 17.35 -10.50 5.74
C LEU A 188 17.46 -12.02 5.59
N LEU A 189 16.32 -12.71 5.47
CA LEU A 189 16.24 -14.17 5.61
C LEU A 189 16.10 -14.91 4.27
N SER A 190 15.55 -14.28 3.22
CA SER A 190 15.36 -14.95 1.93
C SER A 190 16.69 -15.14 1.20
N PRO A 191 17.09 -16.37 0.81
CA PRO A 191 18.34 -16.62 0.10
C PRO A 191 18.42 -15.93 -1.27
N ASN A 192 17.26 -15.59 -1.85
CA ASN A 192 17.17 -14.97 -3.17
C ASN A 192 17.27 -13.45 -3.13
N TRP A 193 17.38 -12.85 -1.94
CA TRP A 193 17.46 -11.40 -1.78
C TRP A 193 18.91 -10.94 -1.69
N PRO A 194 19.30 -9.84 -2.37
CA PRO A 194 20.71 -9.40 -2.42
C PRO A 194 21.35 -9.10 -1.05
N THR A 195 20.55 -8.82 -0.03
CA THR A 195 21.01 -8.45 1.32
C THR A 195 20.93 -9.58 2.33
N ASN A 196 20.73 -10.83 1.87
CA ASN A 196 20.61 -12.00 2.73
C ASN A 196 21.75 -12.08 3.76
N GLY A 197 21.39 -12.31 5.04
CA GLY A 197 22.33 -12.40 6.15
C GLY A 197 22.98 -11.09 6.60
N ASN A 198 22.80 -9.97 5.87
CA ASN A 198 23.35 -8.66 6.23
C ASN A 198 22.26 -7.72 6.75
N PHE A 199 22.17 -7.58 8.07
CA PHE A 199 21.12 -6.77 8.72
C PHE A 199 21.12 -5.30 8.28
N ALA A 200 22.29 -4.65 8.23
CA ALA A 200 22.37 -3.24 7.88
C ALA A 200 21.93 -2.98 6.43
N ALA A 201 22.39 -3.83 5.50
CA ALA A 201 21.98 -3.75 4.11
C ALA A 201 20.49 -4.07 3.93
N ALA A 202 19.97 -5.09 4.64
CA ALA A 202 18.57 -5.47 4.60
C ALA A 202 17.66 -4.36 5.14
N LEU A 203 18.01 -3.74 6.28
CA LEU A 203 17.28 -2.62 6.84
C LEU A 203 17.29 -1.41 5.92
N ALA A 204 18.45 -1.06 5.37
CA ALA A 204 18.58 0.04 4.41
C ALA A 204 17.72 -0.22 3.17
N SER A 205 17.80 -1.41 2.59
CA SER A 205 17.01 -1.80 1.41
C SER A 205 15.50 -1.78 1.71
N ALA A 206 15.08 -2.32 2.85
CA ALA A 206 13.68 -2.37 3.28
C ALA A 206 13.09 -0.96 3.47
N LEU A 207 13.83 -0.05 4.13
CA LEU A 207 13.38 1.34 4.32
C LEU A 207 13.46 2.19 3.04
N LEU A 208 14.48 2.00 2.21
CA LEU A 208 14.64 2.77 0.97
C LEU A 208 13.66 2.31 -0.10
N GLN A 209 13.48 1.02 -0.32
CA GLN A 209 12.55 0.53 -1.33
C GLN A 209 11.11 0.54 -0.79
N GLY A 210 10.89 -0.18 0.31
CA GLY A 210 9.55 -0.30 0.91
C GLY A 210 9.09 1.01 1.54
N GLY A 211 9.93 1.71 2.29
CA GLY A 211 9.54 2.97 2.93
C GLY A 211 9.24 4.10 1.94
N ILE A 212 10.08 4.31 0.91
CA ILE A 212 9.80 5.33 -0.13
C ILE A 212 8.55 4.94 -0.93
N GLY A 213 8.42 3.67 -1.32
CA GLY A 213 7.20 3.15 -1.97
C GLY A 213 5.95 3.39 -1.11
N GLY A 214 6.05 3.16 0.19
CA GLY A 214 4.99 3.40 1.16
C GLY A 214 4.60 4.86 1.29
N LEU A 215 5.55 5.80 1.24
CA LEU A 215 5.27 7.24 1.23
C LEU A 215 4.47 7.64 -0.01
N ILE A 216 4.91 7.17 -1.19
CA ILE A 216 4.28 7.44 -2.48
C ILE A 216 2.85 6.91 -2.50
N LEU A 217 2.67 5.64 -2.13
CA LEU A 217 1.38 4.96 -2.17
C LEU A 217 0.43 5.45 -1.06
N GLY A 218 0.97 5.81 0.11
CA GLY A 218 0.20 6.42 1.19
C GLY A 218 -0.29 7.83 0.82
N TRP A 219 0.54 8.62 0.14
CA TRP A 219 0.11 9.91 -0.42
C TRP A 219 -0.96 9.73 -1.51
N LEU A 220 -0.77 8.76 -2.42
CA LEU A 220 -1.75 8.43 -3.46
C LEU A 220 -3.10 8.03 -2.85
N TYR A 221 -3.09 7.26 -1.76
CA TYR A 221 -4.31 6.86 -1.04
C TYR A 221 -5.11 8.08 -0.58
N VAL A 222 -4.47 9.02 0.12
CA VAL A 222 -5.13 10.25 0.58
C VAL A 222 -5.57 11.11 -0.62
N ARG A 223 -4.75 11.22 -1.65
CA ARG A 223 -5.03 12.04 -2.84
C ARG A 223 -6.18 11.50 -3.68
N SER A 224 -6.42 10.19 -3.62
CA SER A 224 -7.49 9.47 -4.30
C SER A 224 -8.75 9.30 -3.45
N GLU A 225 -8.89 10.08 -2.37
CA GLU A 225 -10.02 10.04 -1.44
C GLU A 225 -10.19 8.69 -0.73
N ASP A 226 -9.07 8.16 -0.23
CA ASP A 226 -8.98 6.88 0.48
C ASP A 226 -9.43 5.71 -0.42
N ASN A 227 -9.00 5.71 -1.70
CA ASN A 227 -9.32 4.65 -2.66
C ASN A 227 -8.21 3.59 -2.69
N LEU A 228 -8.49 2.43 -2.11
CA LEU A 228 -7.55 1.31 -2.09
C LEU A 228 -7.19 0.81 -3.49
N VAL A 229 -8.16 0.80 -4.41
CA VAL A 229 -7.98 0.27 -5.77
C VAL A 229 -6.95 1.08 -6.54
N ALA A 230 -6.91 2.40 -6.34
CA ALA A 230 -5.88 3.24 -6.94
C ALA A 230 -4.47 2.84 -6.50
N CYS A 231 -4.28 2.59 -5.21
CA CYS A 231 -2.99 2.15 -4.68
C CYS A 231 -2.63 0.74 -5.16
N ALA A 232 -3.58 -0.19 -5.17
CA ALA A 232 -3.35 -1.54 -5.68
C ALA A 232 -2.90 -1.52 -7.15
N VAL A 233 -3.59 -0.75 -8.01
CA VAL A 233 -3.20 -0.59 -9.42
C VAL A 233 -1.81 0.02 -9.55
N ALA A 234 -1.52 1.11 -8.83
CA ALA A 234 -0.21 1.77 -8.89
C ALA A 234 0.91 0.81 -8.45
N HIS A 235 0.75 0.13 -7.33
CA HIS A 235 1.72 -0.80 -6.79
C HIS A 235 1.95 -1.99 -7.74
N SER A 236 0.89 -2.57 -8.30
CA SER A 236 1.03 -3.63 -9.30
C SER A 236 1.81 -3.18 -10.52
N LEU A 237 1.53 -1.97 -11.03
CA LEU A 237 2.25 -1.42 -12.17
C LEU A 237 3.73 -1.18 -11.87
N MET A 238 4.07 -0.68 -10.66
CA MET A 238 5.46 -0.53 -10.22
C MET A 238 6.21 -1.87 -10.37
N ASN A 239 5.59 -2.97 -9.95
CA ASN A 239 6.22 -4.30 -9.95
C ASN A 239 6.09 -5.07 -11.27
N THR A 240 5.27 -4.59 -12.22
CA THR A 240 4.94 -5.33 -13.46
C THR A 240 6.15 -5.53 -14.38
N LEU A 241 6.92 -4.47 -14.68
CA LEU A 241 8.07 -4.62 -15.58
C LEU A 241 9.20 -5.46 -14.95
N PRO A 242 9.57 -5.29 -13.67
CA PRO A 242 10.53 -6.17 -13.01
C PRO A 242 10.13 -7.65 -13.04
N ILE A 243 8.91 -8.01 -12.64
CA ILE A 243 8.49 -9.42 -12.56
C ILE A 243 8.42 -10.09 -13.93
N MET A 244 8.07 -9.34 -14.97
CA MET A 244 8.02 -9.86 -16.35
C MET A 244 9.35 -10.48 -16.79
N THR A 245 10.48 -9.98 -16.30
CA THR A 245 11.81 -10.54 -16.61
C THR A 245 12.12 -11.85 -15.89
N MET A 246 11.34 -12.18 -14.86
CA MET A 246 11.53 -13.36 -14.02
C MET A 246 10.57 -14.51 -14.38
N ILE A 247 9.47 -14.22 -15.09
CA ILE A 247 8.53 -15.25 -15.56
C ILE A 247 9.19 -16.10 -16.66
N ARG A 248 9.32 -17.40 -16.40
CA ARG A 248 9.79 -18.40 -17.37
C ARG A 248 8.64 -19.31 -17.76
N PHE A 249 8.38 -19.44 -19.06
CA PHE A 249 7.55 -20.52 -19.58
C PHE A 249 8.45 -21.74 -19.83
N GLY A 250 7.94 -22.94 -19.51
CA GLY A 250 8.53 -24.27 -19.70
C GLY A 250 9.95 -24.32 -20.28
N GLY A 251 10.89 -24.85 -19.49
CA GLY A 251 12.27 -25.12 -19.91
C GLY A 251 12.36 -26.14 -21.03
#